data_AF-A0A2T9YQ93-F1
#
_entry.id   AF-A0A2T9YQ93-F1
#
_cell.length_a   1.000
_cell.length_b   1.000
_cell.length_c   1.000
_cell.angle_alpha   90.00
_cell.angle_beta   90.00
_cell.angle_gamma   90.00
#
_symmetry.space_group_name_H-M   'P 1'
#
loop_
_entity.id
_entity.type
_entity.pdbx_description
1 polymer ?
#
loop_
_entity_poly.entity_id
_entity_poly.type
_entity_poly.pdbx_seq_one_letter_code
_entity_poly.pdbx_strand_id
1 'polypeptide(L)'
;MKIALGISALFTIPLVFSKEITVSGYIEKSDFTGLDVKLVIYQNGELTTRVFCKPQKVDPSCKKNCNLEIVYNNNKIIRFNSEEIVYKHGGQTYNIDFISDKYILDGCSGVESCRLYTLPFEFKIIEAVVQ
;
A
#
# COMPACT_ATOMS: atom_id res chain seq x y z
N MET A 1 34.94 10.60 56.23
CA MET A 1 35.27 10.85 54.81
C MET A 1 34.30 10.03 53.97
N LYS A 2 33.44 10.69 53.17
CA LYS A 2 32.35 10.07 52.41
C LYS A 2 32.92 9.49 51.11
N ILE A 3 32.72 8.20 50.85
CA ILE A 3 33.02 7.59 49.55
C ILE A 3 31.69 7.44 48.83
N ALA A 4 31.43 8.34 47.87
CA ALA A 4 30.27 8.25 47.00
C ALA A 4 30.52 7.16 45.94
N LEU A 5 29.70 6.11 45.98
CA LEU A 5 29.63 5.10 44.93
C LEU A 5 28.94 5.72 43.71
N GLY A 6 29.74 6.15 42.74
CA GLY A 6 29.26 6.60 41.44
C GLY A 6 28.74 5.41 40.64
N ILE A 7 27.41 5.27 40.55
CA ILE A 7 26.76 4.32 39.66
C ILE A 7 27.02 4.79 38.23
N SER A 8 27.84 4.04 37.50
CA SER A 8 28.00 4.22 36.05
C SER A 8 26.76 3.61 35.39
N ALA A 9 25.75 4.44 35.13
CA ALA A 9 24.65 4.04 34.27
C ALA A 9 25.19 3.90 32.84
N LEU A 10 25.40 2.65 32.40
CA LEU A 10 25.64 2.34 31.00
C LEU A 10 24.32 2.51 30.25
N PHE A 11 24.14 3.66 29.61
CA PHE A 11 23.05 3.83 28.66
C PHE A 11 23.39 3.03 27.40
N THR A 12 22.72 1.89 27.20
CA THR A 12 22.70 1.24 25.89
C THR A 12 21.82 2.08 24.98
N ILE A 13 22.44 2.89 24.10
CA ILE A 13 21.71 3.59 23.04
C ILE A 13 21.38 2.52 22.00
N PRO A 14 20.09 2.18 21.75
CA PRO A 14 19.74 1.27 20.68
C PRO A 14 20.16 1.90 19.36
N LEU A 15 20.94 1.17 18.56
CA LEU A 15 21.27 1.57 17.20
C LEU A 15 20.00 1.40 16.34
N VAL A 16 19.40 2.51 15.95
CA VAL A 16 18.26 2.50 15.02
C VAL A 16 18.82 2.54 13.61
N PHE A 17 18.70 1.42 12.88
CA PHE A 17 19.04 1.37 11.46
C PHE A 17 17.79 1.58 10.62
N SER A 18 17.92 2.29 9.51
CA SER A 18 16.85 2.48 8.54
C SER A 18 17.06 1.51 7.37
N LYS A 19 16.06 0.68 7.05
CA LYS A 19 16.03 -0.15 5.85
C LYS A 19 15.03 0.43 4.86
N GLU A 20 15.47 0.65 3.63
CA GLU A 20 14.56 1.01 2.53
C GLU A 20 13.97 -0.26 1.91
N ILE A 21 12.65 -0.26 1.72
CA ILE A 21 11.91 -1.31 1.02
C ILE A 21 11.24 -0.67 -0.19
N THR A 22 11.50 -1.22 -1.36
CA THR A 22 10.74 -0.86 -2.57
C THR A 22 9.48 -1.71 -2.64
N VAL A 23 8.32 -1.08 -2.72
CA VAL A 23 7.04 -1.74 -2.94
C VAL A 23 6.52 -1.34 -4.30
N SER A 24 6.25 -2.33 -5.15
CA SER A 24 5.70 -2.11 -6.49
C SER A 24 4.57 -3.09 -6.77
N GLY A 25 3.78 -2.83 -7.80
CA GLY A 25 2.66 -3.70 -8.12
C GLY A 25 1.69 -3.10 -9.10
N TYR A 26 0.53 -3.74 -9.21
CA TYR A 26 -0.57 -3.23 -10.01
C TYR A 26 -1.92 -3.72 -9.49
N ILE A 27 -2.94 -2.91 -9.77
CA ILE A 27 -4.34 -3.28 -9.63
C ILE A 27 -4.92 -3.39 -11.04
N GLU A 28 -5.43 -4.57 -11.38
CA GLU A 28 -5.93 -4.88 -12.72
C GLU A 28 -7.37 -5.36 -12.63
N LYS A 29 -8.25 -4.77 -13.45
CA LYS A 29 -9.58 -5.32 -13.71
C LYS A 29 -9.64 -5.67 -15.19
N SER A 30 -10.04 -6.91 -15.48
CA SER A 30 -10.24 -7.39 -16.84
C SER A 30 -11.71 -7.68 -17.11
N ASP A 31 -12.13 -7.55 -18.37
CA ASP A 31 -13.51 -7.86 -18.78
C ASP A 31 -13.88 -9.34 -18.53
N PHE A 32 -12.87 -10.23 -18.44
CA PHE A 32 -13.05 -11.67 -18.23
C PHE A 32 -13.29 -12.04 -16.76
N THR A 33 -12.79 -11.26 -15.81
CA THR A 33 -12.88 -11.57 -14.36
C THR A 33 -14.13 -10.99 -13.70
N GLY A 34 -14.98 -10.30 -14.46
CA GLY A 34 -16.24 -9.75 -13.96
C GLY A 34 -16.06 -8.58 -13.00
N LEU A 35 -16.47 -8.77 -11.74
CA LEU A 35 -16.38 -7.73 -10.68
C LEU A 35 -15.07 -7.79 -9.89
N ASP A 36 -14.32 -8.89 -10.01
CA ASP A 36 -13.09 -9.08 -9.27
C ASP A 36 -11.95 -8.34 -9.93
N VAL A 37 -11.10 -7.77 -9.08
CA VAL A 37 -9.84 -7.14 -9.48
C VAL A 37 -8.70 -7.99 -8.97
N LYS A 38 -7.63 -8.01 -9.75
CA LYS A 38 -6.38 -8.66 -9.42
C LYS A 38 -5.47 -7.64 -8.77
N LEU A 39 -5.03 -7.94 -7.55
CA LEU A 39 -4.01 -7.19 -6.83
C LEU A 39 -2.71 -7.99 -6.85
N VAL A 40 -1.65 -7.36 -7.35
CA VAL A 40 -0.30 -7.92 -7.32
C VAL A 40 0.63 -6.94 -6.61
N ILE A 41 1.40 -7.44 -5.64
CA ILE A 41 2.37 -6.65 -4.87
C ILE A 41 3.70 -7.38 -4.84
N TYR A 42 4.75 -6.64 -5.14
CA TYR A 42 6.15 -7.02 -5.00
C TYR A 42 6.79 -6.18 -3.88
N GLN A 43 7.65 -6.82 -3.09
CA GLN A 43 8.52 -6.12 -2.12
C GLN A 43 9.97 -6.46 -2.46
N ASN A 44 10.78 -5.44 -2.73
CA ASN A 44 12.15 -5.58 -3.22
C ASN A 44 12.27 -6.53 -4.42
N GLY A 45 11.28 -6.49 -5.32
CA GLY A 45 11.21 -7.35 -6.51
C GLY A 45 10.64 -8.76 -6.27
N GLU A 46 10.42 -9.18 -5.02
CA GLU A 46 9.83 -10.49 -4.70
C GLU A 46 8.31 -10.43 -4.64
N LEU A 47 7.62 -11.38 -5.28
CA LEU A 47 6.16 -11.46 -5.26
C LEU A 47 5.67 -11.81 -3.85
N THR A 48 5.00 -10.87 -3.19
CA THR A 48 4.46 -11.07 -1.83
C THR A 48 2.95 -11.23 -1.80
N THR A 49 2.24 -10.70 -2.79
CA THR A 49 0.78 -10.79 -2.87
C THR A 49 0.34 -11.00 -4.31
N ARG A 50 -0.53 -11.99 -4.53
CA ARG A 50 -1.30 -12.16 -5.77
C ARG A 50 -2.68 -12.68 -5.39
N VAL A 51 -3.69 -11.82 -5.46
CA VAL A 51 -5.07 -12.16 -5.06
C VAL A 51 -6.08 -11.60 -6.06
N PHE A 52 -7.21 -12.28 -6.18
CA PHE A 52 -8.40 -11.78 -6.86
C PHE A 52 -9.42 -11.45 -5.79
N CYS A 53 -9.88 -10.20 -5.76
CA CYS A 53 -10.78 -9.71 -4.73
C CYS A 53 -11.81 -8.77 -5.34
N LYS A 54 -13.02 -8.76 -4.79
CA LYS A 54 -14.01 -7.75 -5.11
C LYS A 54 -13.75 -6.49 -4.27
N PRO A 55 -13.41 -5.34 -4.88
CA PRO A 55 -13.25 -4.11 -4.13
C PRO A 55 -14.57 -3.64 -3.53
N GLN A 56 -14.51 -3.00 -2.39
CA GLN A 56 -15.67 -2.39 -1.73
C GLN A 56 -15.52 -0.87 -1.70
N LYS A 57 -16.62 -0.13 -1.79
CA LYS A 57 -16.57 1.31 -1.54
C LYS A 57 -16.26 1.58 -0.08
N VAL A 58 -15.33 2.50 0.15
CA VAL A 58 -15.13 3.06 1.49
C VAL A 58 -16.38 3.86 1.91
N ASP A 59 -16.96 4.63 0.98
CA ASP A 59 -18.22 5.35 1.17
C ASP A 59 -19.29 4.84 0.19
N PRO A 60 -20.33 4.12 0.68
CA PRO A 60 -21.40 3.61 -0.17
C PRO A 60 -22.20 4.69 -0.91
N SER A 61 -22.22 5.92 -0.39
CA SER A 61 -22.97 7.04 -0.97
C SER A 61 -22.26 7.70 -2.17
N CYS A 62 -20.94 7.47 -2.30
CA CYS A 62 -20.12 8.07 -3.34
C CYS A 62 -20.58 7.65 -4.76
N LYS A 63 -20.58 8.63 -5.68
CA LYS A 63 -21.07 8.49 -7.06
C LYS A 63 -20.01 8.64 -8.16
N LYS A 64 -18.88 9.29 -7.88
CA LYS A 64 -17.84 9.59 -8.87
C LYS A 64 -16.45 9.46 -8.25
N ASN A 65 -15.52 8.88 -9.00
CA ASN A 65 -14.14 8.61 -8.56
C ASN A 65 -14.02 8.12 -7.10
N CYS A 66 -14.81 7.09 -6.76
CA CYS A 66 -14.89 6.63 -5.39
C CYS A 66 -13.63 5.88 -4.95
N ASN A 67 -13.26 6.08 -3.68
CA ASN A 67 -12.24 5.27 -3.04
C ASN A 67 -12.77 3.85 -2.84
N LEU A 68 -12.10 2.90 -3.48
CA LEU A 68 -12.31 1.48 -3.35
C LEU A 68 -11.31 0.91 -2.35
N GLU A 69 -11.68 -0.20 -1.70
CA GLU A 69 -10.88 -0.89 -0.70
C GLU A 69 -10.78 -2.37 -1.05
N ILE A 70 -9.55 -2.91 -0.98
CA ILE A 70 -9.28 -4.35 -1.05
C ILE A 70 -8.69 -4.77 0.29
N VAL A 71 -9.31 -5.77 0.90
CA VAL A 71 -8.79 -6.45 2.10
C VAL A 71 -8.10 -7.74 1.65
N TYR A 72 -6.84 -7.93 2.02
CA TYR A 72 -6.01 -9.07 1.62
C TYR A 72 -5.09 -9.53 2.76
N ASN A 73 -4.50 -10.72 2.65
CA ASN A 73 -3.48 -11.26 3.57
C ASN A 73 -3.75 -10.97 5.07
N ASN A 74 -4.85 -11.51 5.61
CA ASN A 74 -5.25 -11.36 7.02
C ASN A 74 -5.38 -9.88 7.45
N ASN A 75 -6.33 -9.15 6.85
CA ASN A 75 -6.73 -7.78 7.18
C ASN A 75 -5.74 -6.67 6.79
N LYS A 76 -4.82 -6.92 5.85
CA LYS A 76 -4.13 -5.82 5.16
C LYS A 76 -5.10 -5.13 4.23
N ILE A 77 -4.95 -3.81 4.11
CA ILE A 77 -5.88 -2.96 3.37
C ILE A 77 -5.07 -2.11 2.39
N ILE A 78 -5.52 -2.10 1.14
CA ILE A 78 -5.11 -1.12 0.14
C ILE A 78 -6.37 -0.39 -0.34
N ARG A 79 -6.29 0.94 -0.42
CA ARG A 79 -7.37 1.75 -0.99
C ARG A 79 -6.89 2.42 -2.26
N PHE A 80 -7.77 2.66 -3.21
CA PHE A 80 -7.40 3.24 -4.48
C PHE A 80 -8.60 3.91 -5.16
N ASN A 81 -8.32 4.85 -6.04
CA ASN A 81 -9.28 5.45 -6.95
C ASN A 81 -8.62 5.60 -8.34
N SER A 82 -9.09 6.50 -9.21
CA SER A 82 -8.46 6.70 -10.54
C SER A 82 -7.14 7.50 -10.51
N GLU A 83 -6.79 8.09 -9.38
CA GLU A 83 -5.68 9.04 -9.22
C GLU A 83 -4.55 8.44 -8.39
N GLU A 84 -4.87 7.85 -7.24
CA GLU A 84 -3.88 7.40 -6.27
C GLU A 84 -4.24 6.08 -5.57
N ILE A 85 -3.25 5.55 -4.86
CA ILE A 85 -3.34 4.47 -3.89
C ILE A 85 -3.05 5.00 -2.49
N VAL A 86 -3.82 4.54 -1.51
CA VAL A 86 -3.49 4.67 -0.10
C VAL A 86 -3.06 3.30 0.45
N TYR A 87 -1.81 3.21 0.85
CA TYR A 87 -1.18 2.00 1.39
C TYR A 87 -0.79 2.19 2.85
N LYS A 88 -1.08 1.20 3.70
CA LYS A 88 -0.73 1.24 5.14
C LYS A 88 0.31 0.19 5.48
N HIS A 89 1.39 0.63 6.13
CA HIS A 89 2.49 -0.26 6.54
C HIS A 89 3.22 0.31 7.75
N GLY A 90 3.52 -0.54 8.74
CA GLY A 90 4.23 -0.13 9.95
C GLY A 90 3.57 1.02 10.73
N GLY A 91 2.23 1.14 10.66
CA GLY A 91 1.48 2.24 11.27
C GLY A 91 1.49 3.56 10.48
N GLN A 92 2.24 3.63 9.37
CA GLN A 92 2.28 4.79 8.48
C GLN A 92 1.31 4.62 7.31
N THR A 93 0.85 5.74 6.77
CA THR A 93 -0.02 5.79 5.59
C THR A 93 0.73 6.50 4.45
N TYR A 94 0.75 5.86 3.29
CA TYR A 94 1.41 6.33 2.08
C TYR A 94 0.34 6.63 1.03
N ASN A 95 0.30 7.85 0.53
CA ASN A 95 -0.51 8.23 -0.64
C ASN A 95 0.42 8.22 -1.84
N ILE A 96 0.08 7.42 -2.85
CA ILE A 96 0.99 7.03 -3.94
C ILE A 96 0.26 7.27 -5.25
N ASP A 97 0.79 8.16 -6.07
CA ASP A 97 0.33 8.32 -7.44
C ASP A 97 0.66 7.06 -8.26
N PHE A 98 -0.19 6.73 -9.22
CA PHE A 98 0.13 5.68 -10.18
C PHE A 98 1.28 6.11 -11.09
N ILE A 99 2.06 5.14 -11.59
CA ILE A 99 3.08 5.43 -12.59
C ILE A 99 2.44 5.86 -13.93
N SER A 100 3.22 6.47 -14.82
CA SER A 100 2.73 7.02 -16.10
C SER A 100 2.03 6.01 -16.99
N ASP A 101 2.30 4.72 -16.82
CA ASP A 101 1.74 3.61 -17.61
C ASP A 101 0.33 3.18 -17.14
N LYS A 102 -0.34 4.04 -16.36
CA LYS A 102 -1.74 3.86 -15.96
C LYS A 102 -2.64 3.77 -17.18
N TYR A 103 -3.44 2.72 -17.24
CA TYR A 103 -4.45 2.51 -18.27
C TYR A 103 -5.85 2.48 -17.65
N ILE A 104 -6.71 3.40 -18.08
CA ILE A 104 -8.13 3.43 -17.73
C ILE A 104 -8.87 3.64 -19.05
N LEU A 105 -9.86 2.78 -19.33
CA LEU A 105 -10.63 2.89 -20.56
C LEU A 105 -11.36 4.25 -20.66
N ASP A 106 -11.35 4.86 -21.85
CA ASP A 106 -12.02 6.14 -22.11
C ASP A 106 -13.53 6.08 -21.81
N GLY A 107 -14.07 7.19 -21.29
CA GLY A 107 -15.49 7.32 -20.95
C GLY A 107 -15.86 6.85 -19.54
N CYS A 108 -14.90 6.38 -18.74
CA CYS A 108 -15.12 6.09 -17.34
C CYS A 108 -15.28 7.37 -16.48
N SER A 109 -16.24 7.36 -15.55
CA SER A 109 -16.37 8.39 -14.51
C SER A 109 -15.52 8.11 -13.25
N GLY A 110 -14.89 6.93 -13.21
CA GLY A 110 -14.00 6.45 -12.16
C GLY A 110 -13.75 4.94 -12.31
N VAL A 111 -12.72 4.41 -11.62
CA VAL A 111 -12.27 3.01 -11.73
C VAL A 111 -13.36 1.99 -11.40
N GLU A 112 -14.28 2.30 -10.51
CA GLU A 112 -15.43 1.43 -10.18
C GLU A 112 -16.31 1.15 -11.41
N SER A 113 -16.61 2.20 -12.18
CA SER A 113 -17.47 2.13 -13.37
C SER A 113 -16.78 1.51 -14.59
N CYS A 114 -15.45 1.40 -14.55
CA CYS A 114 -14.68 0.85 -15.63
C CYS A 114 -14.81 -0.67 -15.71
N ARG A 115 -14.89 -1.18 -16.93
CA ARG A 115 -14.84 -2.62 -17.21
C ARG A 115 -13.40 -3.13 -17.21
N LEU A 116 -12.48 -2.33 -17.74
CA LEU A 116 -11.06 -2.64 -17.90
C LEU A 116 -10.20 -1.49 -17.37
N TYR A 117 -9.19 -1.81 -16.56
CA TYR A 117 -8.12 -0.90 -16.18
C TYR A 117 -6.88 -1.63 -15.68
N THR A 118 -5.74 -0.95 -15.75
CA THR A 118 -4.48 -1.36 -15.12
C THR A 118 -3.87 -0.15 -14.42
N LEU A 119 -3.69 -0.28 -13.12
CA LEU A 119 -3.21 0.80 -12.25
C LEU A 119 -1.89 0.37 -11.59
N PRO A 120 -0.76 0.55 -12.28
CA PRO A 120 0.55 0.21 -11.76
C PRO A 120 1.07 1.26 -10.77
N PHE A 121 1.81 0.82 -9.77
CA PHE A 121 2.35 1.67 -8.69
C PHE A 121 3.73 1.22 -8.25
N GLU A 122 4.52 2.18 -7.77
CA GLU A 122 5.83 1.95 -7.15
C GLU A 122 6.12 3.05 -6.13
N PHE A 123 6.63 2.68 -4.96
CA PHE A 123 7.05 3.60 -3.93
C PHE A 123 8.06 2.95 -2.98
N LYS A 124 8.69 3.78 -2.15
CA LYS A 124 9.68 3.35 -1.16
C LYS A 124 9.15 3.58 0.25
N ILE A 125 9.37 2.59 1.10
CA ILE A 125 9.05 2.62 2.53
C ILE A 125 10.36 2.62 3.31
N ILE A 126 10.44 3.46 4.34
CA ILE A 126 11.53 3.44 5.31
C ILE A 126 11.08 2.67 6.54
N GLU A 127 11.69 1.52 6.81
CA GLU A 127 11.48 0.77 8.06
C GLU A 127 12.61 1.07 9.05
N ALA A 128 12.23 1.47 10.27
CA ALA A 128 13.16 1.50 11.38
C ALA A 128 13.34 0.08 11.94
N VAL A 129 14.58 -0.40 11.95
CA VAL A 129 14.99 -1.65 12.59
C VAL A 129 15.68 -1.29 13.89
N VAL A 130 15.08 -1.71 15.01
CA VAL A 130 15.66 -1.59 16.35
C VAL A 130 16.20 -2.97 16.73
N GLN A 131 17.50 -3.09 16.99
CA GLN A 131 18.16 -4.29 17.53
C GLN A 131 18.52 -4.09 19.00
#